data_AF-A0A2S9GP55-F1
#
_entry.id   AF-A0A2S9GP55-F1
#
_cell.length_a   1.000
_cell.length_b   1.000
_cell.length_c   1.000
_cell.angle_alpha   90.00
_cell.angle_beta   90.00
_cell.angle_gamma   90.00
#
_symmetry.space_group_name_H-M   'P 1'
#
loop_
_entity.id
_entity.type
_entity.pdbx_description
1 polymer ?
#
loop_
_entity_poly.entity_id
_entity_poly.type
_entity_poly.pdbx_seq_one_letter_code
_entity_poly.pdbx_strand_id
1 'polypeptide(L)' 'LDGESVYRLMKDEGVTIMQGVPTVWMMLFAYLDEHPEIDARELGLEWAGIGGSALSQAMLARIESDLGAEGGQGWG' A
#
# COMPACT_ATOMS: atom_id res chain seq x y z
N LEU A 1 1.54 -9.81 11.12
CA LEU A 1 2.26 -9.00 10.12
C LEU A 1 2.00 -7.55 10.49
N ASP A 2 3.05 -6.76 10.67
CA ASP A 2 3.00 -5.32 10.94
C ASP A 2 3.38 -4.53 9.68
N GLY A 3 3.29 -3.20 9.74
CA GLY A 3 3.59 -2.33 8.60
C GLY A 3 5.05 -2.40 8.13
N GLU A 4 6.00 -2.51 9.07
CA GLU A 4 7.43 -2.66 8.76
C GLU A 4 7.69 -3.94 7.96
N SER A 5 7.10 -5.06 8.39
CA SER A 5 7.24 -6.35 7.72
C SER A 5 6.65 -6.32 6.31
N VAL A 6 5.51 -5.63 6.10
CA VAL A 6 4.92 -5.45 4.76
C VAL A 6 5.85 -4.63 3.87
N TYR A 7 6.32 -3.48 4.37
CA TYR A 7 7.22 -2.60 3.63
C TYR A 7 8.49 -3.33 3.19
N ARG A 8 9.14 -4.05 4.12
CA ARG A 8 10.36 -4.81 3.81
C ARG A 8 10.11 -5.90 2.78
N LEU A 9 9.03 -6.68 2.93
CA LEU A 9 8.69 -7.70 1.96
C LEU A 9 8.45 -7.11 0.56
N MET A 10 7.72 -6.00 0.47
CA MET A 10 7.47 -5.34 -0.81
C MET A 10 8.76 -4.84 -1.46
N LYS A 11 9.66 -4.27 -0.66
CA LYS A 11 10.96 -3.76 -1.11
C LYS A 11 11.90 -4.88 -1.55
N ASP A 12 12.06 -5.90 -0.71
CA ASP A 12 13.01 -6.98 -0.92
C ASP A 12 12.63 -7.85 -2.12
N GLU A 13 11.32 -8.06 -2.33
CA GLU A 13 10.79 -8.86 -3.44
C GLU A 13 10.49 -8.04 -4.70
N GLY A 14 10.65 -6.71 -4.66
CA GLY A 14 10.37 -5.82 -5.79
C GLY A 14 8.91 -5.90 -6.26
N VAL A 15 7.97 -5.82 -5.32
CA VAL A 15 6.54 -5.99 -5.60
C VAL A 15 6.00 -4.83 -6.43
N THR A 16 5.61 -5.11 -7.68
CA THR A 16 4.94 -4.13 -8.57
C THR A 16 3.41 -4.18 -8.49
N ILE A 17 2.84 -5.29 -8.01
CA ILE A 17 1.40 -5.46 -7.84
C ILE A 17 1.10 -6.09 -6.48
N MET A 18 0.22 -5.47 -5.71
CA MET A 18 -0.20 -5.98 -4.40
C MET A 18 -1.73 -6.05 -4.32
N GLN A 19 -2.25 -7.12 -3.70
CA GLN A 19 -3.66 -7.26 -3.33
C GLN A 19 -3.76 -7.50 -1.82
N GLY A 20 -4.47 -6.61 -1.13
CA GLY A 20 -4.58 -6.65 0.33
C GLY A 20 -5.95 -6.21 0.82
N VAL A 21 -6.28 -6.60 2.05
CA VAL A 21 -7.46 -6.07 2.77
C VAL A 21 -7.12 -4.69 3.37
N PRO A 22 -8.12 -3.83 3.67
CA PRO A 22 -7.85 -2.46 4.15
C PRO A 22 -6.95 -2.39 5.37
N THR A 23 -7.04 -3.37 6.29
CA THR A 23 -6.21 -3.37 7.51
C THR A 23 -4.73 -3.54 7.22
N VAL A 24 -4.35 -4.27 6.17
CA VAL A 24 -2.94 -4.43 5.75
C VAL A 24 -2.43 -3.11 5.16
N TRP A 25 -3.23 -2.46 4.31
CA TRP A 25 -2.91 -1.14 3.77
C TRP A 25 -2.76 -0.10 4.88
N MET A 26 -3.67 -0.09 5.86
CA MET A 26 -3.59 0.80 7.01
C MET A 26 -2.34 0.56 7.86
N MET A 27 -1.90 -0.70 8.02
CA MET A 27 -0.65 -1.01 8.72
C MET A 27 0.57 -0.47 7.96
N LEU A 28 0.62 -0.63 6.64
CA LEU A 28 1.69 -0.07 5.81
C LEU A 28 1.71 1.47 5.90
N PHE A 29 0.55 2.11 5.77
CA PHE A 29 0.43 3.55 5.88
C PHE A 29 0.86 4.09 7.24
N ALA A 30 0.46 3.43 8.33
CA ALA A 30 0.90 3.82 9.68
C ALA A 30 2.43 3.74 9.81
N TYR A 31 3.05 2.70 9.26
CA TYR A 31 4.51 2.58 9.24
C TYR A 31 5.17 3.71 8.43
N LEU A 32 4.64 4.05 7.25
CA LEU A 32 5.17 5.15 6.43
C LEU A 32 4.97 6.52 7.10
N ASP A 33 3.85 6.72 7.81
CA ASP A 33 3.57 7.95 8.56
C ASP A 33 4.57 8.15 9.72
N GLU A 34 5.02 7.06 10.34
CA GLU A 34 6.03 7.07 11.41
C GLU A 34 7.46 7.27 10.88
N HIS A 35 7.70 7.09 9.58
CA HIS A 35 9.02 7.12 8.94
C HIS A 35 9.03 8.08 7.73
N PRO A 36 8.86 9.40 7.94
CA PRO A 36 8.76 10.40 6.87
C PRO A 36 10.04 10.55 6.02
N GLU A 37 11.16 9.96 6.45
CA GLU A 37 12.39 9.86 5.65
C GLU A 37 12.31 8.84 4.50
N ILE A 38 11.32 7.95 4.51
CA ILE A 38 11.12 6.95 3.46
C ILE A 38 10.33 7.60 2.31
N ASP A 39 10.93 7.64 1.12
CA ASP A 39 10.16 7.87 -0.10
C ASP A 39 9.47 6.56 -0.51
N ALA A 40 8.17 6.46 -0.22
CA ALA A 40 7.41 5.25 -0.47
C ALA A 40 7.27 4.91 -1.97
N ARG A 41 7.57 5.86 -2.86
CA ARG A 41 7.59 5.62 -4.32
C ARG A 41 8.76 4.74 -4.75
N GLU A 42 9.82 4.64 -3.93
CA GLU A 42 10.94 3.73 -4.19
C GLU A 42 10.53 2.25 -4.15
N LEU A 43 9.34 1.93 -3.62
CA LEU A 43 8.79 0.57 -3.69
C LEU A 43 8.50 0.12 -5.14
N GLY A 44 8.34 1.06 -6.07
CA GLY A 44 8.05 0.73 -7.48
C GLY A 44 6.70 0.03 -7.68
N LEU A 45 5.75 0.26 -6.77
CA LEU A 45 4.41 -0.28 -6.88
C LEU A 45 3.67 0.38 -8.05
N GLU A 46 3.14 -0.42 -8.95
CA GLU A 46 2.37 0.06 -10.11
C GLU A 46 0.87 -0.01 -9.85
N TRP A 47 0.41 -1.07 -9.17
CA TRP A 47 -1.01 -1.29 -8.93
C TRP A 47 -1.32 -1.88 -7.54
N ALA A 48 -2.26 -1.23 -6.85
CA ALA A 48 -2.70 -1.55 -5.50
C ALA A 48 -4.17 -2.00 -5.48
N GLY A 49 -4.39 -3.26 -5.12
CA GLY A 49 -5.69 -3.87 -5.01
C GLY A 49 -6.22 -3.93 -3.59
N ILE A 50 -7.48 -3.55 -3.40
CA ILE A 50 -8.19 -3.59 -2.13
C ILE A 50 -9.35 -4.58 -2.22
N GLY A 51 -9.28 -5.65 -1.44
CA GLY A 51 -10.33 -6.66 -1.34
C GLY A 51 -10.96 -6.73 0.06
N GLY A 52 -12.05 -7.47 0.20
CA GLY A 52 -12.70 -7.75 1.50
C GLY A 52 -13.54 -6.60 2.08
N SER A 53 -13.49 -5.40 1.51
CA SER A 53 -14.45 -4.32 1.77
C SER A 53 -14.45 -3.31 0.61
N ALA A 54 -15.31 -2.29 0.72
CA ALA A 54 -15.25 -1.13 -0.18
C ALA A 54 -13.93 -0.36 -0.04
N LEU A 55 -13.37 0.07 -1.17
CA LEU A 55 -12.23 0.99 -1.21
C LEU A 55 -12.70 2.41 -0.86
N SER A 56 -12.12 3.02 0.17
CA SER A 56 -12.43 4.40 0.54
C SER A 56 -11.67 5.39 -0.34
N GLN A 57 -12.27 6.55 -0.62
CA GLN A 57 -11.63 7.59 -1.42
C GLN A 57 -10.33 8.11 -0.78
N ALA A 58 -10.27 8.18 0.55
CA ALA A 58 -9.07 8.61 1.27
C ALA A 58 -7.91 7.60 1.09
N MET A 59 -8.21 6.30 1.10
CA MET A 59 -7.21 5.26 0.85
C MET A 59 -6.72 5.30 -0.59
N LEU A 60 -7.61 5.45 -1.57
CA LEU A 60 -7.24 5.61 -2.97
C LEU A 60 -6.32 6.83 -3.16
N ALA A 61 -6.66 7.97 -2.57
CA ALA A 61 -5.84 9.18 -2.65
C ALA A 61 -4.43 8.97 -2.09
N ARG A 62 -4.28 8.24 -0.97
CA ARG A 62 -2.97 7.93 -0.39
C ARG A 62 -2.15 7.00 -1.27
N ILE A 63 -2.77 6.00 -1.89
CA ILE A 63 -2.08 5.12 -2.85
C ILE A 63 -1.50 5.95 -4.00
N GLU A 64 -2.30 6.84 -4.57
CA GLU A 64 -1.89 7.69 -5.69
C GLU A 64 -0.83 8.72 -5.27
N SER A 65 -0.99 9.38 -4.11
CA SER A 65 -0.08 10.43 -3.66
C SER A 65 1.24 9.91 -3.10
N ASP A 66 1.16 8.93 -2.19
CA ASP A 66 2.28 8.50 -1.36
C ASP A 66 3.08 7.42 -2.11
N LEU A 67 2.40 6.45 -2.73
CA LEU A 67 3.03 5.33 -3.42
C LEU A 67 3.25 5.58 -4.91
N GLY A 68 2.52 6.52 -5.51
CA GLY A 68 2.57 6.76 -6.96
C GLY A 68 1.94 5.63 -7.79
N ALA A 69 1.11 4.79 -7.16
CA ALA A 69 0.47 3.64 -7.77
C ALA A 69 -1.00 3.91 -8.15
N GLU A 70 -1.54 3.10 -9.07
CA GLU A 70 -2.99 3.10 -9.33
C GLU A 70 -3.73 2.20 -8.32
N GLY A 71 -4.88 2.66 -7.81
CA GLY A 71 -5.69 1.89 -6.86
C GLY A 71 -6.95 1.29 -7.48
N GLY A 72 -7.30 0.06 -7.09
CA GLY A 72 -8.53 -0.60 -7.55
C GLY A 72 -9.14 -1.53 -6.51
N GLN A 73 -10.47 -1.68 -6.55
CA GLN A 73 -11.17 -2.61 -5.67
C GLN A 73 -11.30 -3.99 -6.34
N GLY A 74 -10.90 -5.04 -5.62
CA GLY A 74 -11.19 -6.43 -5.95
C GLY A 74 -12.51 -6.88 -5.33
N TRP A 75 -13.36 -7.53 -6.14
CA TRP A 75 -14.60 -8.17 -5.69
C TRP A 75 -14.43 -9.70 -5.76
N GLY A 76 -14.75 -10.40 -4.67
CA GLY A 76 -14.64 -11.86 -4.59
C GLY A 76 -14.76 -12.38 -3.17
#